data_AF-A0A5J4JKT2-F1
#
_entry.id   AF-A0A5J4JKT2-F1
#
_cell.length_a   1.000
_cell.length_b   1.000
_cell.length_c   1.000
_cell.angle_alpha   90.00
_cell.angle_beta   90.00
_cell.angle_gamma   90.00
#
_symmetry.space_group_name_H-M   'P 1'
#
loop_
_entity.id
_entity.type
_entity.pdbx_description
1 polymer ?
#
loop_
_entity_poly.entity_id
_entity_poly.type
_entity_poly.pdbx_seq_one_letter_code
_entity_poly.pdbx_strand_id
1 'polypeptide(L)' 'MGIKKKLGMGVATAALGLSLIGGGTYAYFSDQVDTSNTFAAGTLDLAASPTTIIDVSNLKPGDTITRTFNLENKGS' A
#
# COMPACT_ATOMS: atom_id res chain seq x y z
N MET A 1 33.59 33.29 -38.55
CA MET A 1 33.84 31.94 -37.99
C MET A 1 34.17 30.97 -39.10
N GLY A 2 35.36 30.34 -39.08
CA GLY A 2 35.78 29.38 -40.10
C GLY A 2 34.97 28.07 -40.07
N ILE A 3 35.01 27.33 -41.18
CA ILE A 3 34.22 26.10 -41.41
C ILE A 3 34.49 25.03 -40.33
N LYS A 4 35.74 24.91 -39.86
CA LYS A 4 36.15 23.95 -38.83
C LYS A 4 35.47 24.20 -37.48
N LYS A 5 35.31 25.47 -37.09
CA LYS A 5 34.65 25.86 -35.84
C LYS A 5 33.14 25.65 -35.90
N LYS A 6 32.52 25.91 -37.07
CA LYS A 6 31.10 25.63 -37.30
C LYS A 6 30.79 24.13 -37.29
N LEU A 7 31.65 23.33 -37.93
CA LEU A 7 31.51 21.88 -37.94
C LEU A 7 31.69 21.27 -36.54
N GLY A 8 32.72 21.70 -35.80
CA GLY A 8 32.92 21.26 -34.41
C GLY A 8 31.75 21.60 -33.49
N MET A 9 31.17 22.80 -33.65
CA MET A 9 29.99 23.20 -32.88
C MET A 9 28.76 22.35 -33.24
N GLY A 10 28.55 22.02 -34.52
CA GLY A 10 27.46 21.16 -34.97
C GLY A 10 27.54 19.72 -34.45
N VAL A 11 28.75 19.14 -34.44
CA VAL A 11 28.99 17.80 -33.86
C VAL A 11 28.74 17.80 -32.36
N ALA A 12 29.23 18.83 -31.65
CA ALA A 12 28.99 18.96 -30.21
C ALA A 12 27.49 19.05 -29.89
N THR A 13 26.72 19.85 -30.64
CA THR A 13 25.26 19.95 -30.45
C THR A 13 24.52 18.67 -30.78
N ALA A 14 24.96 17.93 -31.80
CA ALA A 14 24.38 16.63 -32.15
C ALA A 14 24.65 15.58 -31.06
N ALA A 15 25.87 15.52 -30.55
CA ALA A 15 26.25 14.64 -29.44
C ALA A 15 25.43 14.95 -28.18
N LEU A 16 25.25 16.25 -27.86
CA LEU A 16 24.41 16.68 -26.74
C LEU A 16 22.94 16.25 -26.94
N GLY A 17 22.37 16.47 -28.12
CA GLY A 17 21.00 16.04 -28.43
C GLY A 17 20.80 14.54 -28.27
N LEU A 18 21.73 13.73 -28.79
CA LEU A 18 21.70 12.27 -28.65
C LEU A 18 21.84 11.83 -27.18
N SER A 19 22.71 12.48 -26.41
CA SER A 19 22.90 12.18 -24.99
C SER A 19 21.65 12.49 -24.15
N LEU A 20 20.92 13.57 -24.46
CA LEU A 20 19.68 13.94 -23.79
C LEU A 20 18.55 12.95 -24.11
N ILE A 21 18.43 12.52 -25.38
CA ILE A 21 17.44 11.52 -25.79
C ILE A 21 17.74 10.16 -25.12
N GLY A 22 19.00 9.71 -25.17
CA GLY A 22 19.41 8.44 -24.57
C GLY A 22 19.27 8.44 -23.05
N GLY A 23 19.72 9.52 -22.39
CA GLY A 23 19.62 9.68 -20.93
C GLY A 23 18.17 9.78 -20.46
N GLY A 24 17.32 10.52 -21.16
CA GLY A 24 15.89 10.63 -20.83
C GLY A 24 15.15 9.31 -21.03
N THR A 25 15.44 8.57 -22.10
CA THR A 25 14.84 7.25 -22.36
C THR A 25 15.29 6.24 -21.31
N TYR A 26 16.59 6.21 -20.98
CA TYR A 26 17.11 5.36 -19.91
C TYR A 26 16.43 5.69 -18.58
N ALA A 27 16.38 6.96 -18.19
CA ALA A 27 15.73 7.39 -16.95
C ALA A 27 14.25 6.98 -16.89
N TYR A 28 13.51 7.15 -17.99
CA TYR A 28 12.10 6.75 -18.09
C TYR A 28 11.89 5.25 -17.86
N PHE A 29 12.80 4.40 -18.37
CA PHE A 29 12.69 2.95 -18.23
C PHE A 29 13.39 2.39 -16.98
N SER A 30 14.30 3.14 -16.37
CA SER A 30 15.00 2.75 -15.14
C SER A 30 14.31 3.26 -13.88
N ASP A 31 13.29 4.12 -14.00
CA ASP A 31 12.53 4.58 -12.85
C ASP A 31 11.80 3.39 -12.23
N GLN A 32 12.21 3.06 -11.01
CA GLN A 32 11.63 1.97 -10.23
C GLN A 32 11.21 2.55 -8.89
N VAL A 33 9.95 2.33 -8.54
CA VAL A 33 9.42 2.66 -7.22
C VAL A 33 9.47 1.39 -6.38
N ASP A 34 10.39 1.35 -5.43
CA ASP A 34 10.44 0.31 -4.41
C ASP A 34 9.20 0.43 -3.52
N THR A 35 8.27 -0.52 -3.67
CA THR A 35 7.07 -0.57 -2.82
C THR A 35 7.37 -1.43 -1.60
N SER A 36 7.63 -0.80 -0.44
CA SER A 36 7.89 -1.47 0.84
C SER A 36 6.61 -1.99 1.50
N ASN A 37 5.82 -2.78 0.78
CA ASN A 37 4.63 -3.42 1.34
C ASN A 37 5.06 -4.49 2.34
N THR A 38 4.88 -4.21 3.63
CA THR A 38 5.06 -5.21 4.68
C THR A 38 3.78 -6.03 4.80
N PHE A 39 3.89 -7.36 4.79
CA PHE A 39 2.76 -8.21 5.16
C PHE A 39 2.61 -8.13 6.68
N ALA A 40 1.79 -7.19 7.14
CA ALA A 40 1.44 -7.11 8.56
C ALA A 40 0.50 -8.28 8.89
N ALA A 41 1.07 -9.35 9.45
CA ALA A 41 0.31 -10.43 10.03
C ALA A 41 -0.25 -9.97 11.39
N GLY A 42 -1.33 -9.18 11.36
CA GLY A 42 -2.12 -8.89 12.55
C GLY A 42 -2.94 -10.11 12.93
N THR A 43 -3.02 -10.43 14.23
CA THR A 43 -3.92 -11.48 14.70
C THR A 43 -5.33 -10.91 14.90
N LEU A 44 -6.38 -11.67 14.56
CA LEU A 44 -7.76 -11.34 14.88
C LEU A 44 -8.21 -12.31 15.97
N ASP A 45 -8.38 -11.81 17.20
CA ASP A 45 -8.81 -12.61 18.33
C ASP A 45 -10.09 -12.01 18.93
N LEU A 46 -11.23 -12.58 18.56
CA LEU A 46 -12.54 -12.08 19.00
C LEU A 46 -12.97 -12.77 20.30
N ALA A 47 -13.13 -11.99 21.36
CA ALA A 47 -13.60 -12.46 22.66
C ALA A 47 -14.92 -11.78 23.05
N ALA A 48 -15.88 -12.57 23.52
CA ALA A 48 -17.15 -12.07 24.06
C ALA A 48 -17.17 -12.16 25.59
N SER A 49 -17.61 -11.08 26.25
CA SER A 49 -17.81 -11.05 27.70
C SER A 49 -19.20 -10.50 28.03
N PRO A 50 -20.09 -11.28 28.68
CA PRO A 50 -19.94 -12.69 29.05
C PRO A 50 -20.07 -13.67 27.85
N THR A 51 -19.53 -14.88 27.98
CA THR A 51 -19.66 -15.95 26.96
C THR A 51 -21.04 -16.59 26.96
N THR A 52 -21.66 -16.72 28.14
CA THR A 52 -23.04 -17.18 28.28
C THR A 52 -23.97 -15.97 28.26
N ILE A 53 -24.59 -15.72 27.09
CA ILE A 53 -25.42 -14.53 26.88
C ILE A 53 -26.83 -14.73 27.46
N ILE A 54 -27.38 -15.95 27.43
CA ILE A 54 -28.69 -16.28 28.01
C ILE A 54 -28.64 -17.68 28.62
N ASP A 55 -28.90 -17.76 29.93
CA ASP A 55 -29.18 -19.02 30.63
C ASP A 55 -30.70 -19.18 30.74
N VAL A 56 -31.21 -20.30 30.23
CA VAL A 56 -32.64 -20.53 30.02
C VAL A 56 -33.14 -21.52 31.06
N SER A 57 -33.51 -21.02 32.24
CA SER A 57 -34.16 -21.82 33.29
C SER A 57 -35.52 -21.23 33.66
N ASN A 58 -36.53 -22.09 33.81
CA ASN A 58 -37.89 -21.72 34.26
C ASN A 58 -38.59 -20.62 33.45
N LEU A 59 -38.35 -20.52 32.13
CA LEU A 59 -39.12 -19.63 31.25
C LEU A 59 -40.41 -20.27 30.79
N LYS A 60 -41.49 -19.51 30.81
CA LYS A 60 -42.80 -19.91 30.24
C LYS A 60 -42.95 -19.35 28.82
N PRO A 61 -43.83 -19.94 27.99
CA PRO A 61 -44.13 -19.42 26.67
C PRO A 61 -44.55 -17.94 26.74
N GLY A 62 -43.85 -17.09 25.99
CA GLY A 62 -44.08 -15.63 25.95
C GLY A 62 -43.03 -14.79 26.70
N ASP A 63 -42.14 -15.40 27.49
CA ASP A 63 -41.08 -14.66 28.17
C ASP A 63 -39.94 -14.27 27.20
N THR A 64 -39.45 -13.04 27.32
CA THR A 64 -38.30 -12.53 26.54
C THR A 64 -37.19 -12.07 27.47
N ILE A 65 -35.94 -12.40 27.13
CA ILE A 65 -34.75 -11.95 27.85
C ILE A 65 -33.86 -11.15 26.89
N THR A 66 -33.53 -9.92 27.27
CA THR A 66 -32.54 -9.09 26.57
C THR A 66 -31.27 -9.02 27.41
N ARG A 67 -30.12 -9.28 26.79
CA ARG A 67 -28.79 -9.17 27.43
C ARG A 67 -27.81 -8.49 26.49
N THR A 68 -26.93 -7.71 27.09
CA THR A 68 -25.81 -7.04 26.40
C THR A 68 -24.55 -7.83 26.67
N PHE A 69 -23.73 -8.03 25.64
CA PHE A 69 -22.38 -8.54 25.78
C PHE A 69 -21.42 -7.61 25.03
N ASN A 70 -20.19 -7.56 25.51
CA ASN A 70 -19.12 -6.84 24.86
C ASN A 70 -18.37 -7.80 23.94
N LEU A 71 -18.18 -7.38 22.69
CA LEU A 71 -17.32 -8.06 21.73
C LEU A 71 -16.02 -7.27 21.61
N GLU A 72 -14.92 -7.89 21.99
CA GLU A 72 -13.58 -7.28 21.99
C GLU A 72 -12.70 -7.98 20.97
N ASN A 73 -11.84 -7.23 20.27
CA ASN A 73 -10.74 -7.79 19.49
C ASN A 73 -9.44 -7.66 20.29
N LYS A 74 -8.92 -8.78 20.78
CA LYS A 74 -7.68 -8.91 21.55
C LYS A 74 -6.46 -9.24 20.68
N GLY A 75 -6.63 -9.20 19.37
CA GLY A 75 -5.57 -9.35 18.41
C GLY A 75 -4.46 -8.30 18.54
N SER A 76 -3.30 -8.61 17.97
CA SER A 76 -2.08 -7.79 17.95
C SER A 76 -1.66 -7.42 16.53
#